data_AF-A0A8D0FVJ4-F1
#
_entry.id   AF-A0A8D0FVJ4-F1
#
_cell.length_a   1.000
_cell.length_b   1.000
_cell.length_c   1.000
_cell.angle_alpha   90.00
_cell.angle_beta   90.00
_cell.angle_gamma   90.00
#
_symmetry.space_group_name_H-M   'P 1'
#
loop_
_entity.id
_entity.type
_entity.pdbx_description
1 polymer ?
#
loop_
_entity_poly.entity_id
_entity_poly.type
_entity_poly.pdbx_seq_one_letter_code
_entity_poly.pdbx_strand_id
1 'polypeptide(L)'
;KAVNTDTCDCINTCCLQPMCSCVFALSAVTSILRAWLDQCPEDFREPPDYLCLIKLLDYLKRNIPGSDLERRAQNLLEEFQSQQVENDSKLPFPSAFLLSRTEMEISSPEEFSFFQADRVAEQLTYIDAKLFKKVVPYHCLGCIWSRRDKKENKHLALTIRATISQFNAVTNCVVSTILKDKELKTRQRAKIIEKWIHTAHECRILKNFSSLRAIIAALQSSSIYRLKKTWVCVSKDMMLMFEELSDIFSNHDNYLTSRGLLMKVRISLSCKALMQGTVPYLGTFLTDLIMLDTALQDYTEVI
;
A
#
# COMPACT_ATOMS: atom_id res chain seq x y z
N LYS A 1 0.75 16.97 65.56
CA LYS A 1 1.45 17.30 64.29
C LYS A 1 2.45 16.20 64.02
N ALA A 2 2.04 15.16 63.30
CA ALA A 2 2.92 14.14 62.77
C ALA A 2 2.73 14.16 61.27
N VAL A 3 3.79 14.54 60.56
CA VAL A 3 3.98 14.28 59.14
C VAL A 3 4.82 13.01 59.13
N ASN A 4 4.29 11.93 58.58
CA ASN A 4 5.12 10.81 58.14
C ASN A 4 4.62 10.37 56.77
N THR A 5 5.57 10.35 55.86
CA THR A 5 5.54 9.92 54.47
C THR A 5 5.33 8.42 54.38
N ASP A 6 4.25 7.97 53.74
CA ASP A 6 4.04 6.58 53.36
C ASP A 6 4.86 6.25 52.11
N THR A 7 6.06 5.73 52.32
CA THR A 7 6.81 4.95 51.35
C THR A 7 6.54 3.47 51.57
N CYS A 8 6.02 2.84 50.52
CA CYS A 8 6.10 1.43 50.11
C CYS A 8 6.83 0.45 51.07
N ASP A 9 6.13 -0.57 51.54
CA ASP A 9 6.74 -1.86 51.95
C ASP A 9 5.81 -3.02 51.57
N CYS A 10 5.93 -3.47 50.33
CA CYS A 10 5.42 -4.75 49.85
C CYS A 10 6.53 -5.80 49.92
N ILE A 11 6.89 -6.29 51.10
CA ILE A 11 7.72 -7.50 51.23
C ILE A 11 7.21 -8.32 52.42
N ASN A 12 6.97 -9.61 52.17
CA ASN A 12 6.63 -10.69 53.12
C ASN A 12 5.16 -10.84 53.52
N THR A 13 4.39 -11.55 52.68
CA THR A 13 3.79 -12.83 53.09
C THR A 13 3.29 -13.62 51.88
N CYS A 14 3.84 -14.82 51.71
CA CYS A 14 3.44 -15.80 50.71
C CYS A 14 1.98 -16.24 50.86
N CYS A 15 1.06 -15.60 50.14
CA CYS A 15 -0.30 -16.11 49.86
C CYS A 15 -0.83 -15.61 48.49
N LEU A 16 -0.03 -15.56 47.42
CA LEU A 16 -0.47 -15.01 46.11
C LEU A 16 0.10 -15.79 44.90
N GLN A 17 -0.10 -17.10 44.82
CA GLN A 17 0.33 -17.88 43.64
C GLN A 17 -0.72 -18.01 42.49
N PRO A 18 -2.05 -17.86 42.70
CA PRO A 18 -3.01 -17.79 41.57
C PRO A 18 -3.22 -16.36 41.02
N MET A 19 -3.12 -15.35 41.89
CA MET A 19 -3.41 -13.95 41.55
C MET A 19 -2.32 -13.31 40.71
N CYS A 20 -1.04 -13.66 40.94
CA CYS A 20 0.08 -13.10 40.19
C CYS A 20 0.04 -13.55 38.71
N SER A 21 -0.18 -14.84 38.46
CA SER A 21 -0.33 -15.41 37.11
C SER A 21 -1.51 -14.82 36.35
N CYS A 22 -2.63 -14.56 37.05
CA CYS A 22 -3.83 -13.97 36.46
C CYS A 22 -3.61 -12.49 36.06
N VAL A 23 -2.89 -11.73 36.88
CA VAL A 23 -2.52 -10.33 36.58
C VAL A 23 -1.55 -10.25 35.39
N PHE A 24 -0.56 -11.14 35.30
CA PHE A 24 0.34 -11.20 34.14
C PHE A 24 -0.38 -11.62 32.86
N ALA A 25 -1.28 -12.60 32.93
CA ALA A 25 -2.10 -13.02 31.78
C ALA A 25 -3.03 -11.90 31.30
N LEU A 26 -3.68 -11.18 32.23
CA LEU A 26 -4.54 -10.05 31.89
C LEU A 26 -3.74 -8.89 31.26
N SER A 27 -2.54 -8.61 31.76
CA SER A 27 -1.64 -7.60 31.18
C SER A 27 -1.21 -7.97 29.76
N ALA A 28 -0.86 -9.24 29.52
CA ALA A 28 -0.50 -9.74 28.20
C ALA A 28 -1.68 -9.65 27.21
N VAL A 29 -2.87 -10.11 27.62
CA VAL A 29 -4.10 -10.01 26.81
C VAL A 29 -4.42 -8.55 26.48
N THR A 30 -4.35 -7.66 27.46
CA THR A 30 -4.56 -6.21 27.30
C THR A 30 -3.58 -5.63 26.27
N SER A 31 -2.30 -6.02 26.34
CA SER A 31 -1.28 -5.58 25.38
C SER A 31 -1.54 -6.10 23.96
N ILE A 32 -1.94 -7.37 23.82
CA ILE A 32 -2.25 -7.98 22.52
C ILE A 32 -3.47 -7.30 21.91
N LEU A 33 -4.56 -7.14 22.68
CA LEU A 33 -5.79 -6.50 22.21
C LEU A 33 -5.54 -5.05 21.79
N ARG A 34 -4.66 -4.33 22.51
CA ARG A 34 -4.29 -2.95 22.14
C ARG A 34 -3.56 -2.95 20.81
N ALA A 35 -2.54 -3.79 20.67
CA ALA A 35 -1.79 -3.92 19.42
C ALA A 35 -2.71 -4.33 18.25
N TRP A 36 -3.65 -5.23 18.48
CA TRP A 36 -4.57 -5.70 17.46
C TRP A 36 -5.53 -4.61 16.99
N LEU A 37 -6.15 -3.86 17.91
CA LEU A 37 -7.02 -2.73 17.58
C LEU A 37 -6.27 -1.59 16.87
N ASP A 38 -5.04 -1.29 17.30
CA ASP A 38 -4.27 -0.18 16.75
C ASP A 38 -3.63 -0.51 15.40
N GLN A 39 -3.19 -1.76 15.18
CA GLN A 39 -2.42 -2.16 13.99
C GLN A 39 -3.26 -2.87 12.92
N CYS A 40 -4.34 -3.55 13.32
CA CYS A 40 -5.22 -4.28 12.40
C CYS A 40 -6.71 -3.95 12.63
N PRO A 41 -7.12 -2.66 12.58
CA PRO A 41 -8.52 -2.28 12.76
C PRO A 41 -9.45 -2.93 11.72
N GLU A 42 -8.95 -3.20 10.51
CA GLU A 42 -9.72 -3.81 9.42
C GLU A 42 -10.18 -5.25 9.72
N ASP A 43 -9.54 -5.97 10.65
CA ASP A 43 -9.99 -7.31 11.07
C ASP A 43 -11.36 -7.28 11.77
N PHE A 44 -11.73 -6.10 12.29
CA PHE A 44 -13.01 -5.86 12.97
C PHE A 44 -14.08 -5.26 12.03
N ARG A 45 -13.72 -4.98 10.77
CA ARG A 45 -14.60 -4.34 9.79
C ARG A 45 -15.47 -5.37 9.07
N GLU A 46 -16.46 -5.89 9.80
CA GLU A 46 -17.44 -6.87 9.30
C GLU A 46 -18.85 -6.26 9.20
N PRO A 47 -19.12 -5.36 8.24
CA PRO A 47 -20.44 -4.77 8.10
C PRO A 47 -21.50 -5.83 7.72
N PRO A 48 -22.77 -5.65 8.14
CA PRO A 48 -23.30 -4.51 8.87
C PRO A 48 -23.20 -4.63 10.41
N ASP A 49 -22.96 -5.84 10.93
CA ASP A 49 -23.16 -6.14 12.35
C ASP A 49 -21.88 -5.98 13.19
N TYR A 50 -20.70 -5.88 12.57
CA TYR A 50 -19.40 -5.72 13.24
C TYR A 50 -19.20 -6.70 14.41
N LEU A 51 -19.61 -7.95 14.21
CA LEU A 51 -19.83 -8.93 15.28
C LEU A 51 -18.57 -9.19 16.12
N CYS A 52 -17.39 -9.28 15.49
CA CYS A 52 -16.13 -9.45 16.24
C CYS A 52 -15.81 -8.23 17.12
N LEU A 53 -16.09 -7.01 16.64
CA LEU A 53 -15.88 -5.79 17.42
C LEU A 53 -16.85 -5.69 18.60
N ILE A 54 -18.11 -6.07 18.40
CA ILE A 54 -19.11 -6.12 19.47
C ILE A 54 -18.74 -7.15 20.53
N LYS A 55 -18.33 -8.36 20.13
CA LYS A 55 -17.86 -9.39 21.07
C LYS A 55 -16.65 -8.93 21.88
N LEU A 56 -15.71 -8.24 21.24
CA LEU A 56 -14.56 -7.65 21.93
C LEU A 56 -15.00 -6.57 22.92
N LEU A 57 -15.93 -5.70 22.54
CA LEU A 57 -16.50 -4.68 23.42
C LEU A 57 -17.20 -5.28 24.63
N ASP A 58 -17.99 -6.34 24.45
CA ASP A 58 -18.66 -7.04 25.55
C ASP A 58 -17.65 -7.67 26.51
N TYR A 59 -16.57 -8.25 25.98
CA TYR A 59 -15.48 -8.77 26.79
C TYR A 59 -14.78 -7.65 27.59
N LEU A 60 -14.46 -6.52 26.95
CA LEU A 60 -13.80 -5.38 27.60
C LEU A 60 -14.67 -4.75 28.69
N LYS A 61 -15.98 -4.59 28.45
CA LYS A 61 -16.92 -4.07 29.45
C LYS A 61 -17.05 -4.98 30.67
N ARG A 62 -17.00 -6.29 30.48
CA ARG A 62 -17.11 -7.27 31.57
C ARG A 62 -15.85 -7.40 32.41
N ASN A 63 -14.68 -7.30 31.78
CA ASN A 63 -13.40 -7.62 32.44
C ASN A 63 -12.54 -6.39 32.76
N ILE A 64 -12.66 -5.30 31.98
CA ILE A 64 -11.83 -4.08 32.10
C ILE A 64 -12.65 -2.80 31.81
N PRO A 65 -13.72 -2.54 32.57
CA PRO A 65 -14.61 -1.40 32.32
C PRO A 65 -13.91 -0.05 32.49
N GLY A 66 -14.23 0.92 31.63
CA GLY A 66 -13.68 2.28 31.66
C GLY A 66 -12.24 2.40 31.18
N SER A 67 -11.66 1.31 30.65
CA SER A 67 -10.30 1.28 30.15
C SER A 67 -10.13 2.07 28.85
N ASP A 68 -8.89 2.46 28.56
CA ASP A 68 -8.51 3.07 27.27
C ASP A 68 -8.83 2.14 26.09
N LEU A 69 -8.69 0.83 26.27
CA LEU A 69 -9.05 -0.19 25.28
C LEU A 69 -10.53 -0.20 24.94
N GLU A 70 -11.39 -0.11 25.95
CA GLU A 70 -12.83 -0.05 25.72
C GLU A 70 -13.20 1.20 24.90
N ARG A 71 -12.64 2.36 25.26
CA ARG A 71 -12.87 3.61 24.51
C ARG A 71 -12.38 3.51 23.06
N ARG A 72 -11.21 2.92 22.83
CA ARG A 72 -10.67 2.70 21.48
C ARG A 72 -11.59 1.83 20.63
N ALA A 73 -12.04 0.69 21.17
CA ALA A 73 -12.94 -0.20 20.46
C ALA A 73 -14.30 0.46 20.18
N GLN A 74 -14.81 1.30 21.08
CA GLN A 74 -16.04 2.08 20.88
C GLN A 74 -15.86 3.11 19.76
N ASN A 75 -14.81 3.92 19.82
CA ASN A 75 -14.50 4.91 18.80
C ASN A 75 -14.34 4.27 17.42
N LEU A 76 -13.70 3.09 17.35
CA LEU A 76 -13.53 2.35 16.11
C LEU A 76 -14.87 1.88 15.53
N LEU A 77 -15.79 1.42 16.38
CA LEU A 77 -17.12 1.00 15.96
C LEU A 77 -17.92 2.20 15.42
N GLU A 78 -17.90 3.34 16.12
CA GLU A 78 -18.53 4.58 15.68
C GLU A 78 -17.96 5.07 14.35
N GLU A 79 -16.63 5.01 14.20
CA GLU A 79 -15.95 5.36 12.95
C GLU A 79 -16.46 4.46 11.79
N PHE A 80 -16.51 3.15 11.98
CA PHE A 80 -16.96 2.23 10.94
C PHE A 80 -18.42 2.43 10.56
N GLN A 81 -19.29 2.64 11.55
CA GLN A 81 -20.71 2.91 11.31
C GLN A 81 -20.91 4.25 10.60
N SER A 82 -20.18 5.30 10.98
CA SER A 82 -20.24 6.60 10.30
C SER A 82 -19.80 6.51 8.84
N GLN A 83 -18.74 5.74 8.56
CA GLN A 83 -18.25 5.49 7.21
C GLN A 83 -19.25 4.66 6.39
N GLN A 84 -20.01 3.76 7.01
CA GLN A 84 -21.06 3.01 6.33
C GLN A 84 -22.24 3.92 5.96
N VAL A 85 -22.69 4.78 6.87
CA VAL A 85 -23.77 5.76 6.61
C VAL A 85 -23.39 6.77 5.53
N GLU A 86 -22.14 7.25 5.51
CA GLU A 86 -21.64 8.12 4.43
C GLU A 86 -21.58 7.41 3.07
N ASN A 87 -21.30 6.10 3.06
CA ASN A 87 -21.27 5.31 1.83
C ASN A 87 -22.68 4.95 1.33
N ASP A 88 -23.64 4.74 2.23
CA ASP A 88 -25.04 4.39 1.89
C ASP A 88 -25.88 5.62 1.50
N SER A 89 -25.65 6.78 2.12
CA SER A 89 -26.33 8.05 1.78
C SER A 89 -25.87 8.68 0.46
N LYS A 90 -24.68 8.28 0.00
CA LYS A 90 -24.15 8.59 -1.33
C LYS A 90 -24.61 7.50 -2.32
N LEU A 91 -25.77 7.71 -3.00
CA LEU A 91 -26.11 7.07 -4.30
C LEU A 91 -24.83 6.73 -5.04
N PRO A 92 -24.55 5.46 -5.40
CA PRO A 92 -23.22 4.86 -5.42
C PRO A 92 -22.19 5.80 -6.04
N PHE A 93 -21.65 6.71 -5.23
CA PHE A 93 -20.62 7.61 -5.69
C PHE A 93 -19.40 6.73 -5.89
N PRO A 94 -18.63 6.95 -6.96
CA PRO A 94 -17.37 6.31 -7.23
C PRO A 94 -16.71 5.63 -6.05
N SER A 95 -17.08 4.37 -5.83
CA SER A 95 -16.23 3.39 -5.16
C SER A 95 -14.81 3.62 -5.68
N ALA A 96 -13.77 3.33 -4.90
CA ALA A 96 -12.40 3.38 -5.43
C ALA A 96 -12.24 2.67 -6.81
N PHE A 97 -13.21 1.82 -7.19
CA PHE A 97 -13.50 1.33 -8.54
C PHE A 97 -13.85 2.34 -9.65
N LEU A 98 -14.51 3.48 -9.44
CA LEU A 98 -14.77 4.46 -10.52
C LEU A 98 -13.61 5.46 -10.70
N LEU A 99 -12.69 5.61 -9.75
CA LEU A 99 -11.37 6.19 -10.06
C LEU A 99 -10.53 5.24 -10.92
N SER A 100 -10.80 3.93 -10.86
CA SER A 100 -10.18 2.93 -11.73
C SER A 100 -10.92 2.75 -13.06
N ARG A 101 -12.18 3.21 -13.15
CA ARG A 101 -13.04 3.16 -14.34
C ARG A 101 -13.17 4.52 -15.03
N THR A 102 -12.62 5.57 -14.45
CA THR A 102 -12.08 6.65 -15.28
C THR A 102 -10.91 5.99 -15.97
N GLU A 103 -11.18 5.40 -17.14
CA GLU A 103 -10.13 5.31 -18.13
C GLU A 103 -9.46 6.68 -18.11
N MET A 104 -8.15 6.69 -17.86
CA MET A 104 -7.35 7.89 -18.04
C MET A 104 -7.32 8.13 -19.56
N GLU A 105 -8.48 8.43 -20.12
CA GLU A 105 -8.69 8.90 -21.48
C GLU A 105 -8.16 10.32 -21.47
N ILE A 106 -6.85 10.40 -21.69
CA ILE A 106 -6.25 11.61 -22.21
C ILE A 106 -7.02 11.90 -23.51
N SER A 107 -7.83 12.95 -23.49
CA SER A 107 -8.85 13.20 -24.50
C SER A 107 -8.21 13.55 -25.84
N SER A 108 -6.95 13.98 -25.85
CA SER A 108 -6.09 13.96 -27.04
C SER A 108 -4.59 13.83 -26.70
N PRO A 109 -3.75 13.26 -27.58
CA PRO A 109 -2.28 13.25 -27.42
C PRO A 109 -1.68 14.66 -27.22
N GLU A 110 -2.39 15.71 -27.66
CA GLU A 110 -2.01 17.10 -27.52
C GLU A 110 -2.11 17.55 -26.05
N GLU A 111 -3.14 17.15 -25.30
CA GLU A 111 -3.30 17.43 -23.87
C GLU A 111 -2.11 16.95 -23.04
N PHE A 112 -1.61 15.74 -23.30
CA PHE A 112 -0.43 15.21 -22.62
C PHE A 112 0.80 16.08 -22.88
N SER A 113 0.92 16.68 -24.07
CA SER A 113 2.04 17.55 -24.42
C SER A 113 2.08 18.85 -23.59
N PHE A 114 0.94 19.34 -23.09
CA PHE A 114 0.87 20.61 -22.36
C PHE A 114 1.32 20.53 -20.89
N PHE A 115 1.13 19.38 -20.21
CA PHE A 115 1.49 19.26 -18.80
C PHE A 115 2.99 19.05 -18.59
N GLN A 116 3.61 19.75 -17.64
CA GLN A 116 5.02 19.53 -17.29
C GLN A 116 5.22 18.15 -16.62
N ALA A 117 6.38 17.54 -16.83
CA ALA A 117 6.65 16.17 -16.39
C ALA A 117 6.62 16.02 -14.86
N ASP A 118 7.08 17.03 -14.13
CA ASP A 118 7.02 17.16 -12.67
C ASP A 118 5.57 17.11 -12.17
N ARG A 119 4.66 17.87 -12.81
CA ARG A 119 3.24 17.89 -12.42
C ARG A 119 2.54 16.57 -12.68
N VAL A 120 2.86 15.91 -13.79
CA VAL A 120 2.35 14.56 -14.05
C VAL A 120 2.85 13.60 -12.97
N ALA A 121 4.14 13.63 -12.64
CA ALA A 121 4.73 12.77 -11.61
C ALA A 121 4.16 13.04 -10.21
N GLU A 122 3.91 14.30 -9.84
CA GLU A 122 3.26 14.68 -8.59
C GLU A 122 1.86 14.08 -8.47
N GLN A 123 1.04 14.17 -9.54
CA GLN A 123 -0.32 13.62 -9.52
C GLN A 123 -0.33 12.10 -9.49
N LEU A 124 0.53 11.43 -10.27
CA LEU A 124 0.71 9.99 -10.21
C LEU A 124 1.11 9.55 -8.79
N THR A 125 2.05 10.28 -8.17
CA THR A 125 2.51 10.02 -6.80
C THR A 125 1.41 10.23 -5.77
N TYR A 126 0.58 11.26 -5.91
CA TYR A 126 -0.56 11.48 -5.03
C TYR A 126 -1.56 10.32 -5.09
N ILE A 127 -1.93 9.86 -6.29
CA ILE A 127 -2.86 8.75 -6.48
C ILE A 127 -2.27 7.45 -5.93
N ASP A 128 -1.03 7.12 -6.30
CA ASP A 128 -0.36 5.91 -5.84
C ASP A 128 -0.18 5.90 -4.33
N ALA A 129 0.24 7.01 -3.72
CA ALA A 129 0.39 7.11 -2.27
C ALA A 129 -0.95 6.97 -1.54
N LYS A 130 -2.03 7.51 -2.09
CA LYS A 130 -3.38 7.38 -1.52
C LYS A 130 -3.87 5.93 -1.57
N LEU A 131 -3.60 5.21 -2.65
CA LEU A 131 -3.94 3.78 -2.78
C LEU A 131 -3.06 2.92 -1.87
N PHE A 132 -1.75 3.15 -1.88
CA PHE A 132 -0.80 2.39 -1.08
C PHE A 132 -1.07 2.51 0.43
N LYS A 133 -1.44 3.69 0.93
CA LYS A 133 -1.85 3.89 2.34
C LYS A 133 -3.09 3.08 2.75
N LYS A 134 -3.91 2.67 1.80
CA LYS A 134 -5.10 1.84 2.03
C LYS A 134 -4.81 0.35 1.88
N VAL A 135 -3.61 -0.05 1.44
CA VAL A 135 -3.26 -1.46 1.32
C VAL A 135 -3.29 -2.10 2.69
N VAL A 136 -4.05 -3.19 2.80
CA VAL A 136 -4.11 -3.98 4.02
C VAL A 136 -3.07 -5.11 3.89
N PRO A 137 -1.99 -5.13 4.70
CA PRO A 137 -0.88 -6.05 4.49
C PRO A 137 -1.26 -7.53 4.48
N TYR A 138 -2.27 -7.93 5.28
CA TYR A 138 -2.71 -9.33 5.33
C TYR A 138 -3.30 -9.80 3.99
N HIS A 139 -3.88 -8.90 3.18
CA HIS A 139 -4.37 -9.23 1.84
C HIS A 139 -3.25 -9.69 0.90
N CYS A 140 -1.99 -9.33 1.19
CA CYS A 140 -0.83 -9.67 0.37
C CYS A 140 -0.35 -11.11 0.59
N LEU A 141 -0.81 -11.79 1.64
CA LEU A 141 -0.40 -13.17 1.96
C LEU A 141 -0.69 -14.10 0.78
N GLY A 142 0.27 -14.99 0.47
CA GLY A 142 0.20 -15.90 -0.67
C GLY A 142 -1.09 -16.73 -0.68
N CYS A 143 -1.50 -17.25 0.47
CA CYS A 143 -2.73 -18.03 0.63
C CYS A 143 -4.03 -17.27 0.27
N ILE A 144 -4.05 -15.93 0.43
CA ILE A 144 -5.19 -15.07 0.08
C ILE A 144 -5.05 -14.59 -1.37
N TRP A 145 -3.87 -14.08 -1.72
CA TRP A 145 -3.60 -13.50 -3.03
C TRP A 145 -3.62 -14.52 -4.17
N SER A 146 -3.23 -15.77 -3.91
CA SER A 146 -3.29 -16.88 -4.88
C SER A 146 -4.74 -17.28 -5.23
N ARG A 147 -5.68 -17.11 -4.29
CA ARG A 147 -7.10 -17.49 -4.45
C ARG A 147 -7.96 -16.41 -5.10
N ARG A 148 -7.36 -15.26 -5.46
CA ARG A 148 -8.06 -14.06 -5.92
C ARG A 148 -8.90 -14.25 -7.18
N ASP A 149 -8.52 -15.18 -8.07
CA ASP A 149 -9.15 -15.33 -9.39
C ASP A 149 -10.43 -16.20 -9.36
N LYS A 150 -10.76 -16.77 -8.20
CA LYS A 150 -12.02 -17.51 -7.99
C LYS A 150 -13.21 -16.54 -7.93
N LYS A 151 -14.33 -16.89 -8.58
CA LYS A 151 -15.55 -16.04 -8.66
C LYS A 151 -16.12 -15.67 -7.29
N GLU A 152 -16.02 -16.56 -6.31
CA GLU A 152 -16.43 -16.37 -4.90
C GLU A 152 -15.56 -15.36 -4.14
N ASN A 153 -14.35 -15.08 -4.65
CA ASN A 153 -13.31 -14.30 -3.98
C ASN A 153 -13.09 -12.92 -4.62
N LYS A 154 -14.06 -12.41 -5.37
CA LYS A 154 -13.95 -11.08 -6.01
C LYS A 154 -13.76 -9.94 -5.01
N HIS A 155 -14.24 -10.12 -3.78
CA HIS A 155 -14.07 -9.17 -2.67
C HIS A 155 -12.75 -9.35 -1.90
N LEU A 156 -11.95 -10.39 -2.21
CA LEU A 156 -10.65 -10.55 -1.59
C LEU A 156 -9.65 -9.54 -2.17
N ALA A 157 -8.85 -8.97 -1.27
CA ALA A 157 -7.72 -8.11 -1.61
C ALA A 157 -8.08 -6.88 -2.47
N LEU A 158 -9.23 -6.25 -2.22
CA LEU A 158 -9.72 -5.09 -2.98
C LEU A 158 -8.70 -3.93 -3.03
N THR A 159 -7.99 -3.70 -1.93
CA THR A 159 -7.00 -2.61 -1.81
C THR A 159 -5.75 -2.88 -2.65
N ILE A 160 -5.33 -4.14 -2.74
CA ILE A 160 -4.25 -4.59 -3.62
C ILE A 160 -4.67 -4.52 -5.08
N ARG A 161 -5.89 -4.99 -5.40
CA ARG A 161 -6.46 -4.91 -6.74
C ARG A 161 -6.55 -3.46 -7.22
N ALA A 162 -6.92 -2.52 -6.35
CA ALA A 162 -6.94 -1.10 -6.68
C ALA A 162 -5.53 -0.57 -7.04
N THR A 163 -4.51 -0.95 -6.28
CA THR A 163 -3.11 -0.56 -6.55
C THR A 163 -2.61 -1.14 -7.88
N ILE A 164 -2.92 -2.41 -8.18
CA ILE A 164 -2.57 -3.05 -9.46
C ILE A 164 -3.34 -2.42 -10.62
N SER A 165 -4.62 -2.10 -10.43
CA SER A 165 -5.43 -1.43 -11.44
C SER A 165 -4.83 -0.06 -11.80
N GLN A 166 -4.36 0.69 -10.81
CA GLN A 166 -3.66 1.95 -11.03
C GLN A 166 -2.36 1.75 -11.82
N PHE A 167 -1.53 0.77 -11.43
CA PHE A 167 -0.31 0.42 -12.16
C PHE A 167 -0.59 0.11 -13.64
N ASN A 168 -1.63 -0.67 -13.91
CA ASN A 168 -2.07 -1.02 -15.26
C ASN A 168 -2.62 0.20 -16.00
N ALA A 169 -3.37 1.08 -15.34
CA ALA A 169 -3.88 2.32 -15.92
C ALA A 169 -2.73 3.23 -16.39
N VAL A 170 -1.69 3.40 -15.57
CA VAL A 170 -0.48 4.16 -15.95
C VAL A 170 0.22 3.50 -17.14
N THR A 171 0.41 2.17 -17.10
CA THR A 171 1.03 1.42 -18.20
C THR A 171 0.26 1.62 -19.52
N ASN A 172 -1.06 1.48 -19.49
CA ASN A 172 -1.93 1.65 -20.65
C ASN A 172 -1.95 3.10 -21.13
N CYS A 173 -1.92 4.08 -20.22
CA CYS A 173 -1.82 5.50 -20.56
C CYS A 173 -0.55 5.80 -21.36
N VAL A 174 0.61 5.28 -20.93
CA VAL A 174 1.88 5.42 -21.64
C VAL A 174 1.81 4.79 -23.04
N VAL A 175 1.33 3.54 -23.13
CA VAL A 175 1.21 2.85 -24.42
C VAL A 175 0.23 3.58 -25.36
N SER A 176 -0.92 4.00 -24.84
CA SER A 176 -1.95 4.71 -25.58
C SER A 176 -1.44 6.06 -26.09
N THR A 177 -0.82 6.88 -25.25
CA THR A 177 -0.28 8.19 -25.69
C THR A 177 0.76 8.07 -26.80
N ILE A 178 1.53 6.98 -26.84
CA ILE A 178 2.54 6.75 -27.90
C ILE A 178 1.91 6.19 -29.19
N LEU A 179 0.85 5.37 -29.08
CA LEU A 179 0.28 4.60 -30.20
C LEU A 179 -1.09 5.06 -30.72
N LYS A 180 -1.83 5.89 -29.95
CA LYS A 180 -3.22 6.29 -30.24
C LYS A 180 -3.34 7.00 -31.58
N ASP A 181 -2.41 7.91 -31.87
CA ASP A 181 -2.35 8.61 -33.15
C ASP A 181 -1.42 7.87 -34.15
N LYS A 182 -2.06 7.32 -35.20
CA LYS A 182 -1.39 6.59 -36.28
C LYS A 182 -0.69 7.51 -37.27
N GLU A 183 -1.16 8.75 -37.43
CA GLU A 183 -0.62 9.72 -38.38
C GLU A 183 0.57 10.50 -37.80
N LEU A 184 0.79 10.38 -36.49
CA LEU A 184 1.85 11.06 -35.77
C LEU A 184 3.24 10.70 -36.34
N LYS A 185 4.00 11.74 -36.70
CA LYS A 185 5.34 11.59 -37.31
C LYS A 185 6.30 10.93 -36.34
N THR A 186 7.25 10.14 -36.85
CA THR A 186 8.24 9.41 -36.05
C THR A 186 8.96 10.30 -35.03
N ARG A 187 9.36 11.52 -35.41
CA ARG A 187 10.02 12.48 -34.50
C ARG A 187 9.10 13.00 -33.40
N GLN A 188 7.82 13.27 -33.70
CA GLN A 188 6.85 13.68 -32.69
C GLN A 188 6.62 12.55 -31.68
N ARG A 189 6.55 11.30 -32.17
CA ARG A 189 6.37 10.12 -31.30
C ARG A 189 7.56 9.94 -30.37
N ALA A 190 8.78 10.19 -30.87
CA ALA A 190 9.98 10.19 -30.06
C ALA A 190 9.92 11.24 -28.94
N LYS A 191 9.37 12.45 -29.20
CA LYS A 191 9.17 13.46 -28.15
C LYS A 191 8.21 13.00 -27.05
N ILE A 192 7.18 12.23 -27.39
CA ILE A 192 6.27 11.64 -26.39
C ILE A 192 7.01 10.61 -25.52
N ILE A 193 7.87 9.78 -26.13
CA ILE A 193 8.73 8.83 -25.40
C ILE A 193 9.69 9.57 -24.46
N GLU A 194 10.40 10.58 -24.94
CA GLU A 194 11.30 11.42 -24.13
C GLU A 194 10.58 12.04 -22.94
N LYS A 195 9.35 12.52 -23.16
CA LYS A 195 8.52 13.08 -22.09
C LYS A 195 8.18 12.04 -21.02
N TRP A 196 7.84 10.82 -21.39
CA TRP A 196 7.60 9.75 -20.42
C TRP A 196 8.87 9.34 -19.67
N ILE A 197 10.04 9.37 -20.32
CA ILE A 197 11.33 9.15 -19.65
C ILE A 197 11.58 10.23 -18.60
N HIS A 198 11.30 11.50 -18.92
CA HIS A 198 11.34 12.59 -17.93
C HIS A 198 10.35 12.39 -16.79
N THR A 199 9.09 12.05 -17.06
CA THR A 199 8.10 11.78 -16.02
C THR A 199 8.56 10.62 -15.11
N ALA A 200 9.17 9.58 -15.68
CA ALA A 200 9.74 8.48 -14.91
C ALA A 200 10.89 8.95 -14.01
N HIS A 201 11.76 9.83 -14.51
CA HIS A 201 12.81 10.47 -13.71
C HIS A 201 12.24 11.27 -12.53
N GLU A 202 11.21 12.08 -12.76
CA GLU A 202 10.53 12.82 -11.69
C GLU A 202 9.87 11.89 -10.66
N CYS A 203 9.26 10.79 -11.11
CA CYS A 203 8.76 9.73 -10.22
C CYS A 203 9.89 9.15 -9.34
N ARG A 204 11.11 8.98 -9.87
CA ARG A 204 12.28 8.54 -9.09
C ARG A 204 12.64 9.56 -8.00
N ILE A 205 12.68 10.86 -8.33
CA ILE A 205 12.98 11.94 -7.37
C ILE A 205 11.93 11.94 -6.24
N LEU A 206 10.66 11.76 -6.59
CA LEU A 206 9.54 11.66 -5.65
C LEU A 206 9.47 10.33 -4.89
N LYS A 207 10.40 9.38 -5.14
CA LYS A 207 10.42 8.02 -4.57
C LYS A 207 9.13 7.24 -4.84
N ASN A 208 8.48 7.50 -5.98
CA ASN A 208 7.36 6.72 -6.48
C ASN A 208 7.86 5.61 -7.42
N PHE A 209 8.28 4.49 -6.82
CA PHE A 209 8.76 3.32 -7.55
C PHE A 209 7.63 2.55 -8.25
N SER A 210 6.38 2.72 -7.82
CA SER A 210 5.21 2.11 -8.48
C SER A 210 5.02 2.67 -9.89
N SER A 211 4.79 3.98 -10.01
CA SER A 211 4.62 4.62 -11.33
C SER A 211 5.89 4.63 -12.17
N LEU A 212 7.07 4.79 -11.55
CA LEU A 212 8.34 4.63 -12.26
C LEU A 212 8.42 3.25 -12.92
N ARG A 213 8.13 2.16 -12.18
CA ARG A 213 8.13 0.80 -12.74
C ARG A 213 7.09 0.65 -13.84
N ALA A 214 5.90 1.23 -13.67
CA ALA A 214 4.82 1.18 -14.66
C ALA A 214 5.24 1.81 -16.00
N ILE A 215 5.84 3.01 -15.95
CA ILE A 215 6.30 3.71 -17.15
C ILE A 215 7.43 2.92 -17.84
N ILE A 216 8.42 2.44 -17.09
CA ILE A 216 9.52 1.64 -17.65
C ILE A 216 8.98 0.34 -18.28
N ALA A 217 8.08 -0.37 -17.59
CA ALA A 217 7.45 -1.59 -18.13
C ALA A 217 6.65 -1.31 -19.42
N ALA A 218 5.95 -0.18 -19.50
CA ALA A 218 5.23 0.23 -20.70
C ALA A 218 6.17 0.51 -21.88
N LEU A 219 7.27 1.22 -21.66
CA LEU A 219 8.26 1.54 -22.69
C LEU A 219 9.05 0.29 -23.15
N GLN A 220 9.30 -0.65 -22.24
CA GLN A 220 9.92 -1.95 -22.52
C GLN A 220 8.94 -2.97 -23.13
N SER A 221 7.63 -2.70 -23.12
CA SER A 221 6.64 -3.60 -23.71
C SER A 221 6.89 -3.82 -25.20
N SER A 222 6.55 -5.01 -25.69
CA SER A 222 6.78 -5.39 -27.09
C SER A 222 6.11 -4.45 -28.09
N SER A 223 5.02 -3.78 -27.71
CA SER A 223 4.29 -2.83 -28.55
C SER A 223 5.07 -1.55 -28.83
N ILE A 224 5.87 -1.08 -27.86
CA ILE A 224 6.67 0.15 -27.94
C ILE A 224 8.12 -0.15 -28.32
N TYR A 225 8.74 -1.17 -27.73
CA TYR A 225 10.16 -1.50 -27.94
C TYR A 225 10.48 -1.91 -29.39
N ARG A 226 9.48 -2.40 -30.12
CA ARG A 226 9.60 -2.74 -31.56
C ARG A 226 9.67 -1.54 -32.49
N LEU A 227 9.34 -0.32 -32.04
CA LEU A 227 9.30 0.89 -32.86
C LEU A 227 10.70 1.46 -33.16
N LYS A 228 11.58 0.67 -33.79
CA LYS A 228 13.01 0.99 -33.95
C LYS A 228 13.26 2.36 -34.60
N LYS A 229 12.47 2.73 -35.61
CA LYS A 229 12.57 4.05 -36.26
C LYS A 229 12.32 5.22 -35.30
N THR A 230 11.39 5.05 -34.36
CA THR A 230 11.07 6.05 -33.34
C THR A 230 12.20 6.17 -32.32
N TRP A 231 12.71 5.04 -31.83
CA TRP A 231 13.81 5.01 -30.86
C TRP A 231 15.09 5.65 -31.39
N VAL A 232 15.39 5.54 -32.69
CA VAL A 232 16.52 6.25 -33.32
C VAL A 232 16.37 7.78 -33.27
N CYS A 233 15.13 8.28 -33.18
CA CYS A 233 14.86 9.72 -33.07
C CYS A 233 14.87 10.23 -31.62
N VAL A 234 14.99 9.35 -30.62
CA VAL A 234 15.16 9.71 -29.22
C VAL A 234 16.61 10.15 -29.01
N SER A 235 16.80 11.26 -28.31
CA SER A 235 18.14 11.80 -28.01
C SER A 235 18.97 10.83 -27.15
N LYS A 236 20.29 10.88 -27.32
CA LYS A 236 21.22 10.01 -26.59
C LYS A 236 21.11 10.17 -25.07
N ASP A 237 20.97 11.41 -24.59
CA ASP A 237 20.83 11.70 -23.16
C ASP A 237 19.58 11.05 -22.56
N MET A 238 18.47 11.04 -23.31
CA MET A 238 17.23 10.38 -22.88
C MET A 238 17.34 8.86 -22.91
N MET A 239 18.08 8.30 -23.87
CA MET A 239 18.38 6.87 -23.90
C MET A 239 19.19 6.44 -22.69
N LEU A 240 20.24 7.20 -22.33
CA LEU A 240 21.05 6.93 -21.13
C LEU A 240 20.20 7.00 -19.87
N MET A 241 19.36 8.04 -19.73
CA MET A 241 18.43 8.15 -18.60
C MET A 241 17.46 6.97 -18.54
N PHE A 242 16.93 6.52 -19.68
CA PHE A 242 16.05 5.35 -19.74
C PHE A 242 16.77 4.05 -19.31
N GLU A 243 18.03 3.87 -19.69
CA GLU A 243 18.85 2.73 -19.27
C GLU A 243 19.12 2.78 -17.75
N GLU A 244 19.52 3.94 -17.22
CA GLU A 244 19.71 4.14 -15.78
C GLU A 244 18.44 3.85 -14.97
N LEU A 245 17.29 4.34 -15.44
CA LEU A 245 16.00 4.11 -14.79
C LEU A 245 15.55 2.65 -14.89
N SER A 246 15.90 1.96 -15.99
CA SER A 246 15.61 0.54 -16.19
C SER A 246 16.43 -0.35 -15.26
N ASP A 247 17.70 0.03 -15.04
CA ASP A 247 18.63 -0.76 -14.23
C ASP A 247 18.24 -0.82 -12.74
N ILE A 248 17.52 0.18 -12.24
CA ILE A 248 16.95 0.19 -10.87
C ILE A 248 16.13 -1.09 -10.57
N PHE A 249 15.51 -1.68 -11.59
CA PHE A 249 14.67 -2.88 -11.47
C PHE A 249 15.32 -4.14 -12.05
N SER A 250 16.59 -4.09 -12.46
CA SER A 250 17.32 -5.24 -12.95
C SER A 250 17.61 -6.21 -11.78
N ASN A 251 17.73 -7.50 -12.09
CA ASN A 251 17.73 -8.60 -11.11
C ASN A 251 18.88 -8.55 -10.08
N HIS A 252 19.88 -7.67 -10.25
CA HIS A 252 21.01 -7.53 -9.34
C HIS A 252 20.84 -6.43 -8.27
N ASP A 253 19.98 -5.42 -8.47
CA ASP A 253 19.79 -4.28 -7.55
C ASP A 253 18.40 -4.21 -6.88
N ASN A 254 17.47 -5.08 -7.29
CA ASN A 254 16.12 -5.17 -6.72
C ASN A 254 16.10 -5.36 -5.18
N TYR A 255 17.14 -5.96 -4.59
CA TYR A 255 17.18 -6.28 -3.17
C TYR A 255 17.65 -5.13 -2.27
N LEU A 256 18.60 -4.30 -2.70
CA LEU A 256 19.27 -3.33 -1.83
C LEU A 256 18.71 -1.91 -1.95
N THR A 257 18.32 -1.47 -3.15
CA THR A 257 17.84 -0.09 -3.36
C THR A 257 16.37 0.05 -2.98
N SER A 258 15.50 -0.90 -3.34
CA SER A 258 14.08 -0.87 -2.98
C SER A 258 13.84 -1.17 -1.50
N ARG A 259 14.52 -2.19 -0.93
CA ARG A 259 14.39 -2.56 0.50
C ARG A 259 15.25 -1.70 1.42
N GLY A 260 16.43 -1.26 1.00
CA GLY A 260 17.31 -0.39 1.81
C GLY A 260 16.70 1.00 2.03
N LEU A 261 15.97 1.53 1.04
CA LEU A 261 15.19 2.76 1.20
C LEU A 261 13.99 2.56 2.14
N LEU A 262 13.32 1.41 2.10
CA LEU A 262 12.21 1.08 3.02
C LEU A 262 12.69 0.75 4.45
N MET A 263 13.84 0.11 4.62
CA MET A 263 14.42 -0.21 5.94
C MET A 263 14.94 1.03 6.67
N LYS A 264 15.46 2.03 5.94
CA LYS A 264 15.84 3.33 6.53
C LYS A 264 14.64 4.10 7.10
N VAL A 265 13.41 3.85 6.63
CA VAL A 265 12.19 4.47 7.18
C VAL A 265 11.89 3.98 8.60
N ARG A 266 12.15 2.71 8.93
CA ARG A 266 11.94 2.17 10.30
C ARG A 266 12.87 2.82 11.33
N ILE A 267 14.08 3.21 10.91
CA ILE A 267 15.08 3.84 11.79
C ILE A 267 14.81 5.35 11.94
N SER A 268 14.19 5.99 10.95
CA SER A 268 13.94 7.44 10.93
C SER A 268 12.63 7.89 11.60
N LEU A 269 11.93 7.01 12.32
CA LEU A 269 10.78 7.39 13.16
C LEU A 269 11.16 8.32 14.34
N SER A 270 12.46 8.57 14.55
CA SER A 270 12.97 9.49 15.57
C SER A 270 13.14 10.95 15.09
N CYS A 271 13.13 11.22 13.78
CA CYS A 271 13.43 12.56 13.25
C CYS A 271 12.26 13.14 12.43
N LYS A 272 11.50 14.07 13.02
CA LYS A 272 10.37 14.79 12.40
C LYS A 272 10.77 15.83 11.31
N ALA A 273 11.97 15.73 10.72
CA ALA A 273 12.42 16.65 9.69
C ALA A 273 12.28 15.99 8.29
N LEU A 274 11.25 16.41 7.55
CA LEU A 274 11.01 16.12 6.13
C LEU A 274 10.99 14.62 5.75
N MET A 275 10.04 13.86 6.33
CA MET A 275 9.74 12.49 5.91
C MET A 275 9.04 12.50 4.53
N GLN A 276 9.82 12.58 3.44
CA GLN A 276 9.27 12.29 2.12
C GLN A 276 9.00 10.78 2.04
N GLY A 277 7.70 10.44 2.04
CA GLY A 277 7.23 9.05 1.96
C GLY A 277 7.65 8.37 0.65
N THR A 278 7.73 7.05 0.67
CA THR A 278 8.09 6.22 -0.49
C THR A 278 6.87 5.40 -0.92
N VAL A 279 6.59 5.34 -2.22
CA VAL A 279 5.59 4.42 -2.78
C VAL A 279 6.31 3.26 -3.47
N PRO A 280 6.31 2.06 -2.87
CA PRO A 280 7.00 0.92 -3.45
C PRO A 280 6.18 0.25 -4.56
N TYR A 281 6.87 -0.46 -5.46
CA TYR A 281 6.22 -1.36 -6.40
C TYR A 281 5.75 -2.63 -5.67
N LEU A 282 4.44 -2.81 -5.56
CA LEU A 282 3.84 -3.90 -4.77
C LEU A 282 4.11 -5.30 -5.37
N GLY A 283 4.37 -5.39 -6.68
CA GLY A 283 4.58 -6.66 -7.37
C GLY A 283 5.71 -7.51 -6.77
N THR A 284 6.82 -6.88 -6.37
CA THR A 284 7.95 -7.59 -5.73
C THR A 284 7.52 -8.30 -4.45
N PHE A 285 6.78 -7.61 -3.57
CA PHE A 285 6.30 -8.19 -2.31
C PHE A 285 5.30 -9.33 -2.55
N LEU A 286 4.41 -9.17 -3.54
CA LEU A 286 3.44 -10.22 -3.87
C LEU A 286 4.13 -11.46 -4.42
N THR A 287 5.16 -11.30 -5.25
CA THR A 287 5.95 -12.44 -5.75
C THR A 287 6.66 -13.15 -4.60
N ASP A 288 7.31 -12.42 -3.70
CA ASP A 288 8.01 -13.00 -2.54
C ASP A 288 7.04 -13.75 -1.62
N LEU A 289 5.87 -13.17 -1.32
CA LEU A 289 4.87 -13.79 -0.44
C LEU A 289 4.24 -15.03 -1.07
N ILE A 290 4.04 -15.06 -2.40
CA ILE A 290 3.61 -16.27 -3.10
C ILE A 290 4.71 -17.33 -3.05
N MET A 291 5.97 -16.97 -3.29
CA MET A 291 7.08 -17.92 -3.23
C MET A 291 7.21 -18.56 -1.84
N LEU A 292 7.11 -17.76 -0.78
CA LEU A 292 7.13 -18.26 0.60
C LEU A 292 5.97 -19.22 0.90
N ASP A 293 4.75 -18.84 0.50
CA ASP A 293 3.54 -19.66 0.67
C ASP A 293 3.65 -21.02 -0.07
N THR A 294 4.28 -21.04 -1.25
CA THR A 294 4.50 -22.29 -1.99
C THR A 294 5.66 -23.15 -1.45
N ALA A 295 6.62 -22.55 -0.74
CA ALA A 295 7.83 -23.23 -0.30
C ALA A 295 7.70 -23.91 1.07
N LEU A 296 6.77 -23.44 1.92
CA LEU A 296 6.61 -23.91 3.30
C LEU A 296 5.23 -24.56 3.46
N GLN A 297 5.20 -25.76 4.04
CA GLN A 297 3.95 -26.40 4.44
C GLN A 297 3.43 -25.77 5.74
N ASP A 298 2.10 -25.57 5.83
CA ASP A 298 1.45 -25.03 7.02
C ASP A 298 1.60 -25.95 8.25
N TYR A 299 1.77 -27.25 8.02
CA TYR A 299 1.88 -28.27 9.05
C TYR A 299 3.11 -29.15 8.78
N THR A 300 3.89 -29.40 9.83
CA THR A 300 4.89 -30.47 9.82
C THR A 300 4.23 -31.76 10.26
N GLU A 301 4.41 -32.85 9.53
CA GLU A 301 4.05 -34.17 10.04
C GLU A 301 4.87 -34.45 11.30
N VAL A 302 4.18 -34.53 12.45
CA VAL A 302 4.79 -35.00 13.69
C VAL A 302 4.87 -36.52 13.58
N ILE A 303 6.03 -37.02 13.20
CA ILE A 303 6.36 -38.46 13.19
C ILE A 303 6.64 -38.92 14.63
#